data_AF-A0A952VFH7-F1
#
_entry.id   AF-A0A952VFH7-F1
#
_cell.length_a   1.000
_cell.length_b   1.000
_cell.length_c   1.000
_cell.angle_alpha   90.00
_cell.angle_beta   90.00
_cell.angle_gamma   90.00
#
_symmetry.space_group_name_H-M   'P 1'
#
loop_
_entity.id
_entity.type
_entity.pdbx_description
1 polymer ?
#
loop_
_entity_poly.entity_id
_entity_poly.type
_entity_poly.pdbx_seq_one_letter_code
_entity_poly.pdbx_strand_id
1 'polypeptide(L)'
;MTLTPILFHDIDGVLFGEYAGEFQLRPGVKSWLAWAHEHFQVIWLTSWESDKIKALLHVLYCERFHGLPEVPSFHHANWTNCQNKVIWIEQAVKKLKDREWFWIDDEIEIWTPAIQHAGLSLDRCIQSNPEGRDELLQIQSTLVSRLEWIRTQTRDGIRPKDAA
;
A
#
# COMPACT_ATOMS: atom_id res chain seq x y z
N MET A 1 21.66 1.46 -8.74
CA MET A 1 20.89 1.44 -7.48
C MET A 1 19.43 1.23 -7.86
N THR A 2 18.81 0.15 -7.39
CA THR A 2 17.37 -0.06 -7.59
C THR A 2 16.62 0.95 -6.72
N LEU A 3 15.77 1.79 -7.32
CA LEU A 3 14.91 2.70 -6.58
C LEU A 3 13.98 1.88 -5.67
N THR A 4 13.84 2.27 -4.40
CA THR A 4 12.89 1.64 -3.46
C THR A 4 11.50 1.62 -4.10
N PRO A 5 10.76 0.51 -4.13
CA PRO A 5 9.42 0.45 -4.71
C PRO A 5 8.43 1.38 -3.99
N ILE A 6 7.34 1.76 -4.65
CA ILE A 6 6.24 2.53 -4.04
C ILE A 6 5.15 1.58 -3.56
N LEU A 7 4.56 1.88 -2.40
CA LEU A 7 3.36 1.22 -1.92
C LEU A 7 2.26 2.26 -1.76
N PHE A 8 1.26 2.22 -2.64
CA PHE A 8 0.01 2.96 -2.46
C PHE A 8 -0.84 2.21 -1.42
N HIS A 9 -1.12 2.85 -0.29
CA HIS A 9 -1.62 2.18 0.90
C HIS A 9 -2.91 2.85 1.38
N ASP A 10 -4.02 2.12 1.39
CA ASP A 10 -5.25 2.58 2.04
C ASP A 10 -5.24 2.29 3.55
N ILE A 11 -6.10 2.98 4.30
CA ILE A 11 -6.21 2.85 5.76
C ILE A 11 -7.41 1.98 6.14
N ASP A 12 -8.60 2.35 5.67
CA ASP A 12 -9.83 1.61 5.96
C ASP A 12 -9.78 0.25 5.25
N GLY A 13 -10.28 -0.80 5.91
CA GLY A 13 -10.19 -2.17 5.39
C GLY A 13 -8.78 -2.77 5.34
N VAL A 14 -7.70 -1.97 5.42
CA VAL A 14 -6.31 -2.45 5.43
C VAL A 14 -5.68 -2.40 6.82
N LEU A 15 -5.51 -1.21 7.41
CA LEU A 15 -5.01 -1.07 8.80
C LEU A 15 -6.10 -1.28 9.84
N PHE A 16 -7.32 -0.94 9.46
CA PHE A 16 -8.52 -1.24 10.21
C PHE A 16 -9.25 -2.41 9.57
N GLY A 17 -9.98 -3.17 10.37
CA GLY A 17 -10.82 -4.26 9.91
C GLY A 17 -11.84 -4.64 10.97
N GLU A 18 -12.69 -5.60 10.65
CA GLU A 18 -13.72 -6.08 11.55
C GLU A 18 -13.20 -7.23 12.41
N TYR A 19 -13.12 -6.99 13.72
CA TYR A 19 -12.66 -7.98 14.70
C TYR A 19 -13.62 -8.00 15.87
N ALA A 20 -14.15 -9.19 16.17
CA ALA A 20 -15.13 -9.39 17.23
C ALA A 20 -16.38 -8.48 17.13
N GLY A 21 -16.81 -8.17 15.89
CA GLY A 21 -17.98 -7.33 15.62
C GLY A 21 -17.71 -5.82 15.69
N GLU A 22 -16.46 -5.42 15.89
CA GLU A 22 -16.05 -4.01 16.00
C GLU A 22 -15.05 -3.66 14.90
N PHE A 23 -15.20 -2.47 14.31
CA PHE A 23 -14.23 -1.92 13.37
C PHE A 23 -13.08 -1.26 14.15
N GLN A 24 -11.90 -1.85 14.09
CA GLN A 24 -10.76 -1.46 14.91
C GLN A 24 -9.43 -1.71 14.22
N LEU A 25 -8.34 -1.18 14.80
CA LEU A 25 -6.99 -1.45 14.32
C LEU A 25 -6.69 -2.94 14.32
N ARG A 26 -6.13 -3.44 13.22
CA ARG A 26 -5.73 -4.83 13.10
C ARG A 26 -4.59 -5.17 14.08
N PRO A 27 -4.55 -6.41 14.60
CA PRO A 27 -3.36 -6.92 15.26
C PRO A 27 -2.12 -6.81 14.35
N GLY A 28 -0.98 -6.42 14.92
CA GLY A 28 0.29 -6.36 14.18
C GLY A 28 0.52 -5.11 13.32
N VAL A 29 -0.38 -4.11 13.33
CA VAL A 29 -0.22 -2.87 12.54
C VAL A 29 1.14 -2.20 12.73
N LYS A 30 1.70 -2.18 13.94
CA LYS A 30 3.02 -1.57 14.18
C LYS A 30 4.14 -2.29 13.43
N SER A 31 4.16 -3.62 13.51
CA SER A 31 5.15 -4.46 12.81
C SER A 31 4.98 -4.34 11.30
N TRP A 32 3.74 -4.31 10.81
CA TRP A 32 3.41 -4.08 9.41
C TRP A 32 3.97 -2.74 8.92
N LEU A 33 3.69 -1.63 9.63
CA LEU A 33 4.16 -0.31 9.22
C LEU A 33 5.68 -0.21 9.23
N ALA A 34 6.34 -0.74 10.27
CA ALA A 34 7.80 -0.78 10.33
C ALA A 34 8.38 -1.51 9.10
N TRP A 35 7.84 -2.69 8.79
CA TRP A 35 8.26 -3.46 7.62
C TRP A 35 7.98 -2.74 6.30
N ALA A 36 6.79 -2.14 6.14
CA ALA A 36 6.38 -1.44 4.93
C ALA A 36 7.30 -0.22 4.66
N HIS A 37 7.64 0.55 5.69
CA HIS A 37 8.54 1.70 5.56
C HIS A 37 10.02 1.30 5.32
N GLU A 38 10.44 0.12 5.78
CA GLU A 38 11.76 -0.42 5.46
C GLU A 38 11.89 -0.84 3.98
N HIS A 39 10.80 -1.37 3.40
CA HIS A 39 10.83 -1.97 2.06
C HIS A 39 10.28 -1.07 0.95
N PHE A 40 9.45 -0.08 1.29
CA PHE A 40 8.73 0.76 0.33
C PHE A 40 8.82 2.25 0.69
N GLN A 41 8.71 3.09 -0.34
CA GLN A 41 8.18 4.44 -0.15
C GLN A 41 6.65 4.35 -0.08
N VAL A 42 6.11 4.43 1.12
CA VAL A 42 4.66 4.41 1.35
C VAL A 42 4.03 5.75 0.95
N ILE A 43 2.97 5.68 0.15
CA ILE A 43 2.10 6.80 -0.20
C ILE A 43 0.69 6.43 0.23
N TRP A 44 0.13 7.19 1.18
CA TRP A 44 -1.23 6.99 1.65
C TRP A 44 -2.23 7.39 0.57
N LEU A 45 -3.05 6.44 0.13
CA LEU A 45 -4.08 6.62 -0.89
C LEU A 45 -5.44 6.31 -0.27
N THR A 46 -5.92 7.26 0.53
CA THR A 46 -7.06 7.07 1.42
C THR A 46 -7.96 8.31 1.43
N SER A 47 -9.21 8.18 1.85
CA SER A 47 -10.12 9.32 2.05
C SER A 47 -9.77 10.15 3.30
N TRP A 48 -8.89 9.64 4.16
CA TRP A 48 -8.49 10.32 5.38
C TRP A 48 -7.71 11.60 5.10
N GLU A 49 -8.03 12.65 5.87
CA GLU A 49 -7.27 13.90 5.84
C GLU A 49 -5.85 13.70 6.39
N SER A 50 -4.89 14.46 5.84
CA SER A 50 -3.47 14.37 6.23
C SER A 50 -3.23 14.49 7.74
N ASP A 51 -3.99 15.36 8.43
CA ASP A 51 -3.84 15.54 9.88
C ASP A 51 -4.30 14.31 10.68
N LYS A 52 -5.32 13.58 10.20
CA LYS A 52 -5.78 12.33 10.81
C LYS A 52 -4.76 11.22 10.62
N ILE A 53 -4.14 11.14 9.44
CA ILE A 53 -3.03 10.20 9.17
C ILE A 53 -1.86 10.51 10.09
N LYS A 54 -1.47 11.78 10.22
CA LYS A 54 -0.40 12.21 11.12
C LYS A 54 -0.68 11.83 12.57
N ALA A 55 -1.91 12.06 13.04
CA ALA A 55 -2.32 11.69 14.39
C ALA A 55 -2.29 10.16 14.60
N LEU A 56 -2.77 9.37 13.63
CA LEU A 56 -2.71 7.91 13.66
C LEU A 56 -1.26 7.42 13.76
N LEU A 57 -0.39 7.90 12.88
CA LEU A 57 1.03 7.52 12.89
C LEU A 57 1.69 7.92 14.21
N HIS A 58 1.39 9.10 14.73
CA HIS A 58 1.87 9.51 16.06
C HIS A 58 1.42 8.50 17.13
N VAL A 59 0.14 8.13 17.20
CA VAL A 59 -0.32 7.13 18.19
C VAL A 59 0.38 5.77 18.01
N LEU A 60 0.64 5.34 16.77
CA LEU A 60 1.23 4.04 16.48
C LEU A 60 2.74 4.00 16.77
N TYR A 61 3.47 5.07 16.48
CA TYR A 61 4.93 5.17 16.66
C TYR A 61 5.36 5.70 18.03
N CYS A 62 4.51 6.46 18.72
CA CYS A 62 4.86 7.01 20.02
C CYS A 62 4.62 5.97 21.11
N GLU A 63 5.68 5.29 21.52
CA GLU A 63 5.66 4.53 22.76
C GLU A 63 5.52 5.49 23.94
N ARG A 64 4.58 5.17 24.81
CA ARG A 64 3.99 6.01 25.86
C ARG A 64 4.98 6.68 26.84
N PHE A 65 6.30 6.46 26.73
CA PHE A 65 7.31 6.94 27.69
C PHE A 65 8.71 7.28 27.13
N HIS A 66 8.94 7.31 25.82
CA HIS A 66 10.26 7.63 25.27
C HIS A 66 10.15 8.84 24.34
N GLY A 67 10.88 9.91 24.68
CA GLY A 67 10.86 11.21 23.98
C GLY A 67 10.78 11.03 22.46
N LEU A 68 9.74 11.65 21.90
CA LEU A 68 9.27 11.42 20.54
C LEU A 68 10.42 11.51 19.50
N PRO A 69 10.67 10.47 18.69
CA PRO A 69 11.17 10.72 17.36
C PRO A 69 10.06 11.49 16.61
N GLU A 70 10.43 12.53 15.86
CA GLU A 70 9.50 13.21 14.95
C GLU A 70 8.74 12.16 14.12
N VAL A 71 7.43 12.34 13.94
CA VAL A 71 6.64 11.52 13.01
C VAL A 71 7.37 11.53 11.68
N PRO A 72 7.75 10.37 11.12
CA PRO A 72 8.46 10.33 9.84
C PRO A 72 7.69 11.12 8.80
N SER A 73 8.40 11.88 7.97
CA SER A 73 7.77 12.53 6.82
C SER A 73 6.99 11.49 6.02
N PHE A 74 5.70 11.73 5.80
CA PHE A 74 4.85 10.83 5.04
C PHE A 74 4.31 11.50 3.78
N HIS A 75 3.94 10.70 2.80
CA HIS A 75 3.34 11.16 1.57
C HIS A 75 1.86 10.79 1.55
N HIS A 76 1.01 11.79 1.31
CA HIS A 76 -0.43 11.61 1.17
C HIS A 76 -0.85 11.99 -0.26
N ALA A 77 -1.55 11.08 -0.93
CA ALA A 77 -2.07 11.28 -2.27
C ALA A 77 -3.40 12.05 -2.22
N ASN A 78 -3.45 13.23 -2.85
CA ASN A 78 -4.70 13.94 -3.05
C ASN A 78 -5.45 13.36 -4.27
N TRP A 79 -6.04 12.18 -4.09
CA TRP A 79 -6.82 11.50 -5.13
C TRP A 79 -8.25 12.03 -5.24
N THR A 80 -8.74 12.76 -4.23
CA THR A 80 -10.10 13.34 -4.22
C THR A 80 -10.31 14.41 -5.30
N ASN A 81 -9.23 14.90 -5.92
CA ASN A 81 -9.30 15.73 -7.13
C ASN A 81 -9.55 14.92 -8.42
N CYS A 82 -9.55 13.60 -8.34
CA CYS A 82 -9.88 12.67 -9.42
C CYS A 82 -11.23 11.99 -9.10
N GLN A 83 -11.86 11.41 -10.12
CA GLN A 83 -13.15 10.74 -9.96
C GLN A 83 -13.06 9.50 -9.04
N ASN A 84 -11.94 8.78 -9.06
CA ASN A 84 -11.67 7.64 -8.20
C ASN A 84 -10.15 7.40 -8.06
N LYS A 85 -9.78 6.50 -7.15
CA LYS A 85 -8.39 6.08 -6.88
C LYS A 85 -7.71 5.50 -8.14
N VAL A 86 -8.41 4.75 -8.98
CA VAL A 86 -7.86 4.12 -10.20
C VAL A 86 -7.30 5.16 -11.17
N ILE A 87 -8.08 6.20 -11.48
CA ILE A 87 -7.64 7.29 -12.38
C ILE A 87 -6.41 7.99 -11.80
N TRP A 88 -6.39 8.20 -10.48
CA TRP A 88 -5.24 8.81 -9.84
C TRP A 88 -3.98 7.92 -9.94
N ILE A 89 -4.10 6.61 -9.69
CA ILE A 89 -3.01 5.65 -9.83
C ILE A 89 -2.51 5.61 -11.28
N GLU A 90 -3.40 5.57 -12.27
CA GLU A 90 -3.04 5.59 -13.68
C GLU A 90 -2.14 6.80 -14.00
N GLN A 91 -2.53 7.99 -13.53
CA GLN A 91 -1.73 9.21 -13.71
C GLN A 91 -0.41 9.19 -12.93
N ALA A 92 -0.40 8.61 -11.73
CA ALA A 92 0.78 8.50 -10.89
C ALA A 92 1.81 7.54 -11.53
N VAL A 93 1.38 6.35 -11.92
CA VAL A 93 2.21 5.29 -12.52
C VAL A 93 2.87 5.75 -13.82
N LYS A 94 2.16 6.51 -14.66
CA LYS A 94 2.73 7.12 -15.88
C LYS A 94 3.96 8.00 -15.59
N LYS A 95 4.08 8.56 -14.38
CA LYS A 95 5.20 9.44 -13.96
C LYS A 95 6.35 8.67 -13.32
N LEU A 96 6.18 7.37 -13.02
CA LEU A 96 7.14 6.60 -12.23
C LEU A 96 8.40 6.15 -12.97
N LYS A 97 8.51 6.36 -14.30
CA LYS A 97 9.71 6.06 -15.11
C LYS A 97 10.30 4.67 -14.79
N ASP A 98 9.48 3.63 -14.86
CA ASP A 98 9.83 2.23 -14.58
C ASP A 98 10.11 1.88 -13.10
N ARG A 99 9.82 2.78 -12.15
CA ARG A 99 9.87 2.45 -10.72
C ARG A 99 8.77 1.47 -10.36
N GLU A 100 9.17 0.40 -9.66
CA GLU A 100 8.26 -0.62 -9.13
C GLU A 100 7.22 -0.03 -8.17
N TRP A 101 5.99 -0.52 -8.25
CA TRP A 101 4.89 -0.08 -7.41
C TRP A 101 3.88 -1.20 -7.14
N PHE A 102 3.18 -1.06 -6.01
CA PHE A 102 2.05 -1.89 -5.59
C PHE A 102 0.95 -1.00 -5.00
N TRP A 103 -0.29 -1.50 -5.02
CA TRP A 103 -1.46 -0.86 -4.39
C TRP A 103 -2.20 -1.88 -3.53
N ILE A 104 -2.46 -1.52 -2.27
CA ILE A 104 -3.31 -2.29 -1.35
C ILE A 104 -4.56 -1.49 -1.05
N ASP A 105 -5.71 -2.14 -1.18
CA ASP A 105 -7.04 -1.58 -0.92
C ASP A 105 -8.00 -2.73 -0.57
N ASP A 106 -9.06 -2.47 0.17
CA ASP A 106 -10.18 -3.39 0.34
C ASP A 106 -11.23 -3.28 -0.77
N GLU A 107 -11.06 -2.37 -1.74
CA GLU A 107 -11.96 -2.22 -2.88
C GLU A 107 -11.36 -2.65 -4.24
N ILE A 108 -10.20 -3.30 -4.27
CA ILE A 108 -9.55 -3.71 -5.55
C ILE A 108 -10.49 -4.52 -6.44
N GLU A 109 -11.24 -5.46 -5.88
CA GLU A 109 -12.20 -6.29 -6.61
C GLU A 109 -13.31 -5.45 -7.26
N ILE A 110 -13.85 -4.45 -6.54
CA ILE A 110 -14.85 -3.51 -7.05
C ILE A 110 -14.27 -2.72 -8.23
N TRP A 111 -13.01 -2.31 -8.12
CA TRP A 111 -12.33 -1.50 -9.12
C TRP A 111 -11.73 -2.31 -10.27
N THR A 112 -11.76 -3.65 -10.25
CA THR A 112 -11.10 -4.52 -11.24
C THR A 112 -11.41 -4.15 -12.69
N PRO A 113 -12.66 -3.89 -13.11
CA PRO A 113 -12.95 -3.47 -14.49
C PRO A 113 -12.27 -2.15 -14.87
N ALA A 114 -12.22 -1.19 -13.95
CA ALA A 114 -11.57 0.10 -14.17
C ALA A 114 -10.04 -0.03 -14.19
N ILE A 115 -9.47 -0.88 -13.33
CA ILE A 115 -8.03 -1.19 -13.27
C ILE A 115 -7.58 -1.78 -14.61
N GLN A 116 -8.31 -2.78 -15.12
CA GLN A 116 -8.04 -3.40 -16.42
C GLN A 116 -8.20 -2.40 -17.56
N HIS A 117 -9.25 -1.58 -17.55
CA HIS A 117 -9.46 -0.54 -18.57
C HIS A 117 -8.32 0.49 -18.61
N ALA A 118 -7.76 0.84 -17.44
CA ALA A 118 -6.61 1.72 -17.32
C ALA A 118 -5.28 1.08 -17.72
N GLY A 119 -5.27 -0.21 -18.09
CA GLY A 119 -4.06 -0.97 -18.44
C GLY A 119 -3.13 -1.21 -17.24
N LEU A 120 -3.67 -1.15 -16.02
CA LEU A 120 -2.92 -1.43 -14.79
C LEU A 120 -2.90 -2.94 -14.54
N SER A 121 -1.73 -3.46 -14.14
CA SER A 121 -1.58 -4.88 -13.82
C SER A 121 -2.26 -5.23 -12.49
N LEU A 122 -3.17 -6.21 -12.52
CA LEU A 122 -3.80 -6.74 -11.30
C LEU A 122 -2.79 -7.42 -10.37
N ASP A 123 -1.67 -7.94 -10.90
CA ASP A 123 -0.57 -8.48 -10.08
C ASP A 123 0.16 -7.41 -9.25
N ARG A 124 -0.13 -6.13 -9.48
CA ARG A 124 0.36 -5.02 -8.65
C ARG A 124 -0.68 -4.54 -7.64
N CYS A 125 -1.92 -5.00 -7.77
CA CYS A 125 -3.01 -4.68 -6.86
C CYS A 125 -3.18 -5.83 -5.85
N ILE A 126 -3.42 -5.51 -4.58
CA ILE A 126 -3.62 -6.46 -3.50
C ILE A 126 -4.94 -6.11 -2.84
N GLN A 127 -5.93 -6.99 -3.04
CA GLN A 127 -7.17 -6.95 -2.30
C GLN A 127 -6.88 -7.31 -0.84
N SER A 128 -7.29 -6.46 0.09
CA SER A 128 -7.36 -6.82 1.51
C SER A 128 -8.77 -7.27 1.88
N ASN A 129 -8.90 -8.24 2.78
CA ASN A 129 -10.18 -8.65 3.35
C ASN A 129 -10.40 -7.97 4.71
N PRO A 130 -11.35 -7.02 4.86
CA PRO A 130 -11.71 -6.38 6.14
C PRO A 130 -11.92 -7.37 7.30
N GLU A 131 -12.53 -8.51 7.02
CA GLU A 131 -12.85 -9.59 7.99
C GLU A 131 -11.73 -10.65 8.10
N GLY A 132 -10.68 -10.54 7.28
CA GLY A 132 -9.58 -11.49 7.19
C GLY A 132 -8.75 -11.53 8.47
N ARG A 133 -8.54 -12.74 9.01
CA ARG A 133 -7.60 -12.98 10.12
C ARG A 133 -6.17 -12.92 9.62
N ASP A 134 -5.30 -12.28 10.40
CA ASP A 134 -3.88 -12.15 10.08
C ASP A 134 -3.61 -11.49 8.72
N GLU A 135 -4.54 -10.66 8.26
CA GLU A 135 -4.56 -10.10 6.90
C GLU A 135 -3.25 -9.38 6.54
N LEU A 136 -2.69 -8.61 7.47
CA LEU A 136 -1.43 -7.90 7.26
C LEU A 136 -0.24 -8.85 7.02
N LEU A 137 -0.24 -10.04 7.64
CA LEU A 137 0.78 -11.06 7.39
C LEU A 137 0.61 -11.68 5.99
N GLN A 138 -0.62 -11.90 5.55
CA GLN A 138 -0.90 -12.42 4.21
C GLN A 138 -0.50 -11.41 3.12
N ILE A 139 -0.83 -10.14 3.31
CA ILE A 139 -0.42 -9.05 2.42
C ILE A 139 1.12 -8.94 2.40
N GLN A 140 1.77 -8.99 3.56
CA GLN A 140 3.23 -8.96 3.64
C GLN A 140 3.87 -10.12 2.87
N SER A 141 3.40 -11.35 3.08
CA SER A 141 3.90 -12.54 2.37
C SER A 141 3.71 -12.41 0.85
N THR A 142 2.57 -11.88 0.42
CA THR A 142 2.28 -11.62 -1.00
C THR A 142 3.26 -10.62 -1.60
N LEU A 143 3.50 -9.50 -0.92
CA LEU A 143 4.45 -8.49 -1.38
C LEU A 143 5.89 -9.00 -1.39
N VAL A 144 6.32 -9.76 -0.39
CA VAL A 144 7.66 -10.39 -0.37
C VAL A 144 7.84 -11.27 -1.61
N SER A 145 6.88 -12.15 -1.88
CA SER A 145 6.93 -13.07 -3.02
C SER A 145 7.00 -12.31 -4.36
N ARG A 146 6.20 -11.25 -4.51
CA ARG A 146 6.19 -10.41 -5.73
C ARG A 146 7.49 -9.63 -5.89
N LEU A 147 8.04 -9.08 -4.81
CA LEU A 147 9.34 -8.39 -4.83
C LEU A 147 10.49 -9.32 -5.21
N GLU A 148 10.49 -10.54 -4.68
CA GLU A 148 11.49 -11.56 -5.02
C GLU A 148 11.41 -11.95 -6.48
N TRP A 149 10.22 -12.18 -7.01
CA TRP A 149 10.01 -12.50 -8.42
C TRP A 149 10.48 -11.38 -9.36
N ILE A 150 10.21 -10.11 -9.04
CA ILE A 150 10.74 -8.97 -9.83
C ILE A 150 12.27 -8.95 -9.80
N ARG A 151 12.87 -9.22 -8.63
CA ARG A 151 14.33 -9.24 -8.46
C ARG A 151 14.96 -10.37 -9.27
N THR A 152 14.35 -11.55 -9.35
CA THR A 152 14.87 -12.66 -10.16
C THR A 152 14.77 -12.36 -11.64
N GLN A 153 13.63 -11.87 -12.14
CA GLN A 153 13.48 -11.49 -13.55
C GLN A 153 14.49 -10.41 -13.99
N THR A 154 14.72 -9.41 -13.14
CA THR A 154 15.70 -8.35 -13.40
C THR A 154 17.13 -8.90 -13.46
N ARG A 155 17.47 -9.89 -12.62
CA ARG A 155 18.79 -10.55 -12.63
C ARG A 155 19.00 -11.42 -13.86
N ASP A 156 17.95 -12.09 -14.34
CA ASP A 156 18.01 -12.98 -15.50
C ASP A 156 17.92 -12.23 -16.84
N GLY A 157 17.88 -10.89 -16.82
CA GLY A 157 17.81 -10.06 -18.03
C GLY A 157 16.47 -10.10 -18.76
N ILE A 158 15.46 -10.74 -18.16
CA ILE A 158 14.09 -10.81 -18.68
C ILE A 158 13.37 -9.55 -18.20
N ARG A 159 13.21 -8.55 -19.07
CA ARG A 159 12.33 -7.42 -18.75
C ARG A 159 10.89 -7.92 -18.78
N PRO A 160 10.05 -7.60 -17.77
CA PRO A 160 8.63 -7.83 -17.85
C PRO A 160 8.01 -6.78 -18.78
N LYS A 161 8.17 -7.00 -20.08
CA LYS A 161 7.20 -6.61 -21.10
C LYS A 161 6.78 -7.91 -21.75
N ASP A 162 5.49 -8.09 -21.92
CA ASP A 162 4.87 -9.25 -22.59
C ASP A 162 4.49 -10.41 -21.63
N ALA A 163 3.60 -10.11 -20.68
CA ALA A 163 2.66 -11.13 -20.17
C ALA A 163 1.24 -10.62 -20.44
N ALA A 164 0.75 -11.02 -21.63
CA ALA A 164 -0.61 -11.01 -22.18
C ALA A 164 -1.55 -9.83 -21.87
#